data_AF-A0A6L7UQS3-F1
#
_entry.id   AF-A0A6L7UQS3-F1
#
_cell.length_a   1.000
_cell.length_b   1.000
_cell.length_c   1.000
_cell.angle_alpha   90.00
_cell.angle_beta   90.00
_cell.angle_gamma   90.00
#
_symmetry.space_group_name_H-M   'P 1'
#
loop_
_entity.id
_entity.type
_entity.pdbx_description
1 polymer ?
#
loop_
_entity_poly.entity_id
_entity_poly.type
_entity_poly.pdbx_seq_one_letter_code
_entity_poly.pdbx_strand_id
1 'polypeptide(L)'
;MKRYLSHPFWQGAIVIVVSYVAFEWVIGYVLPVIGVASAPVPSSVILQYMLTVLVGIVLYMSADEARWKSFKKPIHETMVASDRKTLRGILMVALPVLIGWLAYQNVRPSYAAPATLRSVHPAPPNQLTFRGETIELTGLENPLHEEGSIEEHLAVGKRIYVRNCVPCHGDLLDGQGHYAPAFNPVPADFTSSGNLPQLTESYVFWRIVKGGPGLPREGTPWDSAMPAWETILEQDEIWATILYLYDQTGFTPRTWEEEGEGGHE
;
A
#
# COMPACT_ATOMS: atom_id res chain seq x y z
N MET A 1 -8.70 -50.11 2.56
CA MET A 1 -9.32 -49.15 1.61
C MET A 1 -10.85 -49.14 1.62
N LYS A 2 -11.56 -50.24 1.35
CA LYS A 2 -13.05 -50.25 1.31
C LYS A 2 -13.75 -49.66 2.55
N ARG A 3 -13.23 -49.94 3.77
CA ARG A 3 -13.77 -49.44 5.04
C ARG A 3 -13.63 -47.92 5.25
N TYR A 4 -12.62 -47.30 4.64
CA TYR A 4 -12.42 -45.84 4.71
C TYR A 4 -13.28 -45.12 3.65
N LEU A 5 -13.40 -45.69 2.45
CA LEU A 5 -14.22 -45.15 1.36
C LEU A 5 -15.74 -45.19 1.64
N SER A 6 -16.19 -46.09 2.50
CA SER A 6 -17.60 -46.19 2.92
C SER A 6 -17.96 -45.33 4.13
N HIS A 7 -17.00 -44.63 4.73
CA HIS A 7 -17.23 -43.87 5.96
C HIS A 7 -17.61 -42.41 5.64
N PRO A 8 -18.74 -41.89 6.17
CA PRO A 8 -19.26 -40.56 5.82
C PRO A 8 -18.25 -39.41 5.97
N PHE A 9 -17.41 -39.45 7.02
CA PHE A 9 -16.33 -38.46 7.23
C PHE A 9 -15.33 -38.39 6.06
N TRP A 10 -14.82 -39.56 5.63
CA TRP A 10 -13.83 -39.63 4.57
C TRP A 10 -14.44 -39.36 3.20
N GLN A 11 -15.71 -39.72 2.99
CA GLN A 11 -16.46 -39.32 1.81
C GLN A 11 -16.56 -37.80 1.68
N GLY A 12 -16.91 -37.10 2.76
CA GLY A 12 -16.93 -35.63 2.77
C GLY A 12 -15.55 -35.02 2.47
N ALA A 13 -14.50 -35.53 3.11
CA ALA A 13 -13.13 -35.07 2.86
C ALA A 13 -12.68 -35.30 1.40
N ILE A 14 -13.00 -36.46 0.83
CA ILE A 14 -12.72 -36.77 -0.58
C ILE A 14 -13.48 -35.83 -1.50
N VAL A 15 -14.77 -35.57 -1.26
CA VAL A 15 -15.56 -34.64 -2.08
C VAL A 15 -14.94 -33.25 -2.05
N ILE A 16 -14.51 -32.74 -0.89
CA ILE A 16 -13.81 -31.44 -0.81
C ILE A 16 -12.56 -31.44 -1.69
N VAL A 17 -11.68 -32.44 -1.55
CA VAL A 17 -10.43 -32.49 -2.31
C VAL A 17 -10.69 -32.63 -3.81
N VAL A 18 -11.61 -33.50 -4.22
CA VAL A 18 -11.98 -33.71 -5.61
C VAL A 18 -12.62 -32.45 -6.20
N SER A 19 -13.51 -31.78 -5.47
CA SER A 19 -14.12 -30.52 -5.91
C SER A 19 -13.07 -29.42 -6.08
N TYR A 20 -12.12 -29.29 -5.14
CA TYR A 20 -11.04 -28.31 -5.26
C TYR A 20 -10.18 -28.57 -6.51
N VAL A 21 -9.74 -29.82 -6.70
CA VAL A 21 -8.97 -30.21 -7.89
C VAL A 21 -9.80 -30.01 -9.16
N ALA A 22 -11.11 -30.31 -9.14
CA ALA A 22 -11.98 -30.08 -10.28
C ALA A 22 -12.05 -28.59 -10.64
N PHE A 23 -12.32 -27.71 -9.67
CA PHE A 23 -12.43 -26.28 -9.96
C PHE A 23 -11.09 -25.66 -10.40
N GLU A 24 -9.98 -26.04 -9.77
CA GLU A 24 -8.66 -25.51 -10.08
C GLU A 24 -8.11 -26.07 -11.40
N TRP A 25 -8.12 -27.40 -11.57
CA TRP A 25 -7.45 -28.06 -12.69
C TRP A 25 -8.34 -28.26 -13.91
N VAL A 26 -9.62 -28.61 -13.73
CA VAL A 26 -10.49 -28.89 -14.89
C VAL A 26 -10.78 -27.60 -15.65
N ILE A 27 -11.08 -26.51 -14.93
CA ILE A 27 -11.39 -25.22 -15.57
C ILE A 27 -10.13 -24.61 -16.17
N GLY A 28 -8.99 -24.64 -15.47
CA GLY A 28 -7.75 -24.02 -15.97
C GLY A 28 -7.06 -24.81 -17.08
N TYR A 29 -7.12 -26.15 -17.06
CA TYR A 29 -6.24 -26.98 -17.90
C TYR A 29 -6.96 -28.01 -18.76
N VAL A 30 -8.11 -28.56 -18.33
CA VAL A 30 -8.81 -29.60 -19.10
C VAL A 30 -9.73 -29.00 -20.16
N LEU A 31 -10.48 -27.94 -19.83
CA LEU A 31 -11.36 -27.26 -20.78
C LEU A 31 -10.64 -26.70 -22.03
N PRO A 32 -9.44 -26.08 -21.92
CA PRO A 32 -8.70 -25.61 -23.10
C PRO A 32 -8.26 -26.76 -24.01
N VAL A 33 -7.91 -27.92 -23.45
CA VAL A 33 -7.48 -29.11 -24.20
C VAL A 33 -8.62 -29.69 -25.05
N ILE A 34 -9.86 -29.53 -24.61
CA ILE A 34 -11.06 -29.98 -25.35
C ILE A 34 -11.68 -28.86 -26.21
N GLY A 35 -10.97 -27.75 -26.42
CA GLY A 35 -11.38 -26.65 -27.31
C GLY A 35 -12.36 -25.66 -26.68
N VAL A 36 -12.58 -25.70 -25.37
CA VAL A 36 -13.40 -24.71 -24.65
C VAL A 36 -12.48 -23.63 -24.07
N ALA A 37 -12.67 -22.38 -24.50
CA ALA A 37 -11.91 -21.26 -23.97
C ALA A 37 -12.21 -21.09 -22.46
N SER A 38 -11.18 -21.18 -21.63
CA SER A 38 -11.27 -20.93 -20.20
C SER A 38 -10.02 -20.20 -19.71
N ALA A 39 -10.21 -19.40 -18.66
CA ALA A 39 -9.14 -18.67 -17.99
C ALA A 39 -8.91 -19.26 -16.58
N PRO A 40 -7.73 -19.05 -15.97
CA PRO A 40 -7.51 -19.39 -14.56
C PRO A 40 -8.58 -18.76 -13.68
N VAL A 41 -9.19 -19.57 -12.81
CA VAL A 41 -10.27 -19.11 -11.94
C VAL A 41 -9.67 -18.26 -10.81
N PRO A 42 -10.19 -17.04 -10.55
CA PRO A 42 -9.75 -16.26 -9.41
C PRO A 42 -9.93 -17.01 -8.09
N SER A 43 -8.96 -16.87 -7.17
CA SER A 43 -8.98 -17.53 -5.86
C SER A 43 -10.24 -17.24 -5.03
N SER A 44 -10.80 -16.04 -5.16
CA SER A 44 -12.05 -15.62 -4.52
C SER A 44 -13.26 -16.44 -4.99
N VAL A 45 -13.31 -16.78 -6.28
CA VAL A 45 -14.40 -17.56 -6.88
C VAL A 45 -14.28 -19.03 -6.48
N ILE A 46 -13.06 -19.58 -6.47
CA ILE A 46 -12.80 -20.94 -5.95
C ILE A 46 -13.25 -21.04 -4.49
N LEU A 47 -12.92 -20.04 -3.66
CA LEU A 47 -13.35 -20.00 -2.26
C LEU A 47 -14.88 -20.05 -2.11
N GLN A 48 -15.62 -19.30 -2.92
CA GLN A 48 -17.09 -19.29 -2.90
C GLN A 48 -17.69 -20.66 -3.29
N TYR A 49 -17.19 -21.30 -4.34
CA TYR A 49 -17.65 -22.62 -4.74
C TYR A 49 -17.29 -23.68 -3.70
N MET A 50 -16.09 -23.63 -3.12
CA MET A 50 -15.69 -24.55 -2.05
C MET A 50 -16.52 -24.38 -0.79
N LEU A 51 -16.90 -23.15 -0.43
CA LEU A 51 -17.84 -22.88 0.66
C LEU A 51 -19.21 -23.52 0.38
N THR A 52 -19.70 -23.42 -0.86
CA THR A 52 -20.98 -24.00 -1.28
C THR A 52 -20.94 -25.53 -1.20
N VAL A 53 -19.86 -26.15 -1.68
CA VAL A 53 -19.63 -27.61 -1.55
C VAL A 53 -19.59 -28.03 -0.08
N LEU A 54 -18.89 -27.28 0.77
CA LEU A 54 -18.81 -27.54 2.20
C LEU A 54 -20.21 -27.52 2.84
N VAL A 55 -21.01 -26.49 2.56
CA VAL A 55 -22.40 -26.38 3.05
C VAL A 55 -23.24 -27.56 2.56
N GLY A 56 -23.12 -27.92 1.28
CA GLY A 56 -23.81 -29.09 0.71
C GLY A 56 -23.44 -30.40 1.41
N ILE A 57 -22.16 -30.62 1.70
CA ILE A 57 -21.70 -31.79 2.46
C ILE A 57 -22.30 -31.79 3.87
N VAL A 58 -22.24 -30.66 4.58
CA VAL A 58 -22.80 -30.57 5.94
C VAL A 58 -24.29 -30.88 5.93
N LEU A 59 -25.07 -30.28 5.02
CA LEU A 59 -26.49 -30.52 4.88
C LEU A 59 -26.81 -31.98 4.57
N TYR A 60 -26.08 -32.59 3.63
CA TYR A 60 -26.27 -34.00 3.28
C TYR A 60 -25.95 -34.94 4.44
N MET A 61 -24.85 -34.67 5.17
CA MET A 61 -24.41 -35.49 6.29
C MET A 61 -25.30 -35.33 7.52
N SER A 62 -25.90 -34.15 7.72
CA SER A 62 -26.83 -33.88 8.82
C SER A 62 -28.26 -34.35 8.56
N ALA A 63 -28.61 -34.69 7.32
CA ALA A 63 -29.97 -35.10 6.94
C ALA A 63 -30.39 -36.47 7.51
N ASP A 64 -29.47 -37.25 8.07
CA ASP A 64 -29.76 -38.55 8.71
C ASP A 64 -28.90 -38.73 9.96
N GLU A 65 -29.55 -39.14 11.05
CA GLU A 65 -28.90 -39.24 12.37
C GLU A 65 -27.80 -40.31 12.40
N ALA A 66 -27.97 -41.42 11.68
CA ALA A 66 -26.97 -42.49 11.63
C ALA A 66 -25.71 -42.05 10.86
N ARG A 67 -25.89 -41.32 9.74
CA ARG A 67 -24.79 -40.68 8.99
C ARG A 67 -24.11 -39.61 9.83
N TRP A 68 -24.87 -38.74 10.51
CA TRP A 68 -24.31 -37.66 11.32
C TRP A 68 -23.48 -38.18 12.50
N LYS A 69 -23.97 -39.20 13.19
CA LYS A 69 -23.23 -39.87 14.28
C LYS A 69 -21.94 -40.51 13.77
N SER A 70 -22.00 -41.17 12.61
CA SER A 70 -20.83 -41.78 11.97
C SER A 70 -19.84 -40.72 11.48
N PHE A 71 -20.31 -39.60 10.93
CA PHE A 71 -19.50 -38.48 10.47
C PHE A 71 -18.66 -37.85 11.60
N LYS A 72 -19.28 -37.62 12.78
CA LYS A 72 -18.60 -37.04 13.95
C LYS A 72 -17.67 -38.01 14.68
N LYS A 73 -17.88 -39.31 14.54
CA LYS A 73 -17.19 -40.35 15.31
C LYS A 73 -15.65 -40.22 15.27
N PRO A 74 -14.98 -40.03 14.13
CA PRO A 74 -13.52 -39.89 14.09
C PRO A 74 -13.01 -38.64 14.82
N ILE A 75 -13.75 -37.53 14.76
CA ILE A 75 -13.40 -36.26 15.43
C ILE A 75 -13.49 -36.47 16.94
N HIS A 76 -14.63 -36.99 17.41
CA HIS A 76 -14.86 -37.24 18.84
C HIS A 76 -13.86 -38.26 19.41
N GLU A 77 -13.61 -39.36 18.70
CA GLU A 77 -12.62 -40.36 19.11
C GLU A 77 -11.22 -39.76 19.23
N THR A 78 -10.81 -38.90 18.28
CA THR A 78 -9.48 -38.27 18.32
C THR A 78 -9.34 -37.27 19.48
N MET A 79 -10.43 -36.62 19.88
CA MET A 79 -10.43 -35.67 21.00
C MET A 79 -10.51 -36.35 22.37
N VAL A 80 -11.26 -37.45 22.50
CA VAL A 80 -11.64 -38.02 23.80
C VAL A 80 -10.96 -39.35 24.10
N ALA A 81 -10.69 -40.19 23.09
CA ALA A 81 -10.21 -41.55 23.32
C ALA A 81 -8.75 -41.58 23.83
N SER A 82 -8.49 -42.42 24.83
CA SER A 82 -7.20 -42.48 25.53
C SER A 82 -6.09 -43.12 24.70
N ASP A 83 -6.45 -43.94 23.71
CA ASP A 83 -5.58 -44.59 22.73
C ASP A 83 -5.04 -43.61 21.66
N ARG A 84 -5.68 -42.45 21.49
CA ARG A 84 -5.30 -41.42 20.49
C ARG A 84 -4.66 -40.17 21.09
N LYS A 85 -4.18 -40.23 22.35
CA LYS A 85 -3.57 -39.08 23.04
C LYS A 85 -2.40 -38.46 22.28
N THR A 86 -1.56 -39.27 21.63
CA THR A 86 -0.41 -38.82 20.82
C THR A 86 -0.89 -38.03 19.59
N LEU A 87 -1.85 -38.58 18.84
CA LEU A 87 -2.46 -37.91 17.69
C LEU A 87 -3.10 -36.59 18.09
N ARG A 88 -3.82 -36.56 19.22
CA ARG A 88 -4.40 -35.33 19.77
C ARG A 88 -3.35 -34.29 20.10
N GLY A 89 -2.26 -34.68 20.77
CA GLY A 89 -1.15 -33.80 21.10
C GLY A 89 -0.49 -33.21 19.85
N ILE A 90 -0.28 -34.02 18.82
CA ILE A 90 0.25 -33.56 17.52
C ILE A 90 -0.70 -32.53 16.89
N LEU A 91 -2.00 -32.81 16.83
CA LEU A 91 -2.98 -31.88 16.26
C LEU A 91 -3.05 -30.55 17.04
N MET A 92 -2.96 -30.60 18.38
CA MET A 92 -2.98 -29.40 19.22
C MET A 92 -1.78 -28.48 19.02
N VAL A 93 -0.65 -28.99 18.53
CA VAL A 93 0.54 -28.18 18.22
C VAL A 93 0.61 -27.83 16.73
N ALA A 94 0.38 -28.80 15.86
CA ALA A 94 0.50 -28.62 14.41
C ALA A 94 -0.55 -27.65 13.85
N LEU A 95 -1.79 -27.67 14.38
CA LEU A 95 -2.85 -26.80 13.88
C LEU A 95 -2.57 -25.31 14.18
N PRO A 96 -2.23 -24.88 15.41
CA PRO A 96 -1.82 -23.50 15.66
C PRO A 96 -0.58 -23.06 14.86
N VAL A 97 0.42 -23.94 14.73
CA VAL A 97 1.64 -23.64 13.95
C VAL A 97 1.29 -23.44 12.47
N LEU A 98 0.44 -24.29 11.89
CA LEU A 98 -0.02 -24.15 10.52
C LEU A 98 -0.80 -22.85 10.32
N ILE A 99 -1.74 -22.55 11.21
CA ILE A 99 -2.53 -21.31 11.16
C ILE A 99 -1.60 -20.08 11.27
N GLY A 100 -0.66 -20.10 12.22
CA GLY A 100 0.32 -19.03 12.39
C GLY A 100 1.22 -18.85 11.16
N TRP A 101 1.66 -19.95 10.55
CA TRP A 101 2.44 -19.91 9.31
C TRP A 101 1.63 -19.36 8.13
N LEU A 102 0.39 -19.80 7.95
CA LEU A 102 -0.51 -19.27 6.92
C LEU A 102 -0.78 -17.77 7.13
N ALA A 103 -0.98 -17.33 8.37
CA ALA A 103 -1.15 -15.92 8.71
C ALA A 103 0.13 -15.12 8.40
N TYR A 104 1.30 -15.63 8.78
CA TYR A 104 2.59 -15.02 8.48
C TYR A 104 2.81 -14.87 6.97
N GLN A 105 2.51 -15.89 6.17
CA GLN A 105 2.64 -15.81 4.71
C GLN A 105 1.74 -14.73 4.08
N ASN A 106 0.57 -14.49 4.65
CA ASN A 106 -0.35 -13.46 4.17
C ASN A 106 0.02 -12.04 4.61
N VAL A 107 0.64 -11.88 5.78
CA VAL A 107 0.92 -10.56 6.39
C VAL A 107 2.37 -10.12 6.22
N ARG A 108 3.29 -11.03 5.86
CA ARG A 108 4.71 -10.69 5.69
C ARG A 108 4.88 -9.54 4.68
N PRO A 109 5.64 -8.48 5.01
CA PRO A 109 5.92 -7.39 4.08
C PRO A 109 6.63 -7.90 2.82
N SER A 110 6.27 -7.35 1.66
CA SER A 110 7.01 -7.54 0.41
C SER A 110 7.82 -6.27 0.12
N TYR A 111 9.12 -6.42 -0.11
CA TYR A 111 10.02 -5.34 -0.53
C TYR A 111 10.15 -5.25 -2.06
N ALA A 112 9.32 -5.99 -2.80
CA ALA A 112 9.33 -5.93 -4.25
C ALA A 112 8.84 -4.56 -4.71
N ALA A 113 9.69 -3.88 -5.48
CA ALA A 113 9.37 -2.58 -6.04
C ALA A 113 8.16 -2.74 -7.00
N PRO A 114 7.07 -1.94 -6.87
CA PRO A 114 5.89 -2.11 -7.70
C PRO A 114 6.22 -1.97 -9.19
N ALA A 115 5.61 -2.81 -10.03
CA ALA A 115 5.87 -2.88 -11.48
C ALA A 115 5.22 -1.74 -12.29
N THR A 116 4.47 -0.84 -11.64
CA THR A 116 3.89 0.35 -12.26
C THR A 116 4.96 1.42 -12.45
N LEU A 117 4.91 2.14 -13.58
CA LEU A 117 5.68 3.38 -13.76
C LEU A 117 5.26 4.36 -12.66
N ARG A 118 6.26 4.97 -12.01
CA ARG A 118 6.10 5.81 -10.83
C ARG A 118 6.27 7.26 -11.26
N SER A 119 5.34 8.14 -10.90
CA SER A 119 5.61 9.57 -11.03
C SER A 119 6.38 10.05 -9.81
N VAL A 120 7.61 10.52 -10.02
CA VAL A 120 8.43 11.13 -8.97
C VAL A 120 7.86 12.49 -8.55
N HIS A 121 7.15 13.16 -9.48
CA HIS A 121 6.44 14.41 -9.26
C HIS A 121 4.97 14.24 -9.69
N PRO A 122 4.05 13.82 -8.80
CA PRO A 122 2.63 13.82 -9.12
C PRO A 122 2.18 15.24 -9.49
N ALA A 123 1.25 15.38 -10.43
CA ALA A 123 0.74 16.68 -10.84
C ALA A 123 0.10 17.40 -9.63
N PRO A 124 0.41 18.70 -9.40
CA PRO A 124 -0.23 19.46 -8.34
C PRO A 124 -1.73 19.67 -8.69
N PRO A 125 -2.61 19.79 -7.69
CA PRO A 125 -3.98 20.23 -7.94
C PRO A 125 -3.99 21.70 -8.38
N ASN A 126 -5.08 22.16 -9.00
CA ASN A 126 -5.24 23.58 -9.38
C ASN A 126 -5.38 24.49 -8.15
N GLN A 127 -5.97 23.96 -7.07
CA GLN A 127 -6.24 24.68 -5.83
C GLN A 127 -5.94 23.80 -4.62
N LEU A 128 -5.58 24.42 -3.50
CA LEU A 128 -5.46 23.77 -2.21
C LEU A 128 -6.22 24.54 -1.13
N THR A 129 -6.62 23.85 -0.07
CA THR A 129 -7.16 24.50 1.13
C THR A 129 -6.07 24.61 2.18
N PHE A 130 -5.76 25.82 2.66
CA PHE A 130 -4.86 26.09 3.78
C PHE A 130 -5.69 26.66 4.93
N ARG A 131 -5.82 25.92 6.04
CA ARG A 131 -6.55 26.34 7.25
C ARG A 131 -7.97 26.93 6.99
N GLY A 132 -8.67 26.42 5.97
CA GLY A 132 -10.02 26.85 5.59
C GLY A 132 -10.07 27.91 4.48
N GLU A 133 -8.93 28.49 4.11
CA GLU A 133 -8.79 29.38 2.96
C GLU A 133 -8.45 28.57 1.70
N THR A 134 -9.03 28.93 0.56
CA THR A 134 -8.71 28.30 -0.73
C THR A 134 -7.67 29.13 -1.46
N ILE A 135 -6.57 28.48 -1.83
CA ILE A 135 -5.44 29.07 -2.55
C ILE A 135 -5.38 28.43 -3.94
N GLU A 136 -5.40 29.25 -4.99
CA GLU A 136 -5.12 28.81 -6.35
C GLU A 136 -3.60 28.62 -6.51
N LEU A 137 -3.17 27.43 -6.95
CA LEU A 137 -1.77 27.07 -7.11
C LEU A 137 -1.24 27.40 -8.51
N THR A 138 -2.12 27.41 -9.50
CA THR A 138 -1.79 27.72 -10.89
C THR A 138 -1.36 29.18 -10.99
N GLY A 139 -0.13 29.44 -11.44
CA GLY A 139 0.42 30.79 -11.51
C GLY A 139 0.77 31.42 -10.17
N LEU A 140 0.68 30.69 -9.06
CA LEU A 140 1.05 31.22 -7.74
C LEU A 140 2.56 31.41 -7.66
N GLU A 141 2.97 32.63 -7.34
CA GLU A 141 4.35 33.01 -7.09
C GLU A 141 4.57 33.26 -5.59
N ASN A 142 5.82 33.19 -5.17
CA ASN A 142 6.18 33.39 -3.78
C ASN A 142 6.16 34.90 -3.44
N PRO A 143 5.23 35.38 -2.59
CA PRO A 143 5.05 36.81 -2.34
C PRO A 143 6.26 37.45 -1.64
N LEU A 144 7.09 36.64 -0.96
CA LEU A 144 8.24 37.11 -0.21
C LEU A 144 9.42 37.56 -1.08
N HIS A 145 9.33 37.42 -2.42
CA HIS A 145 10.28 38.06 -3.34
C HIS A 145 10.10 39.57 -3.41
N GLU A 146 8.87 40.07 -3.27
CA GLU A 146 8.55 41.50 -3.37
C GLU A 146 8.32 42.14 -1.99
N GLU A 147 7.88 41.34 -1.02
CA GLU A 147 7.50 41.81 0.31
C GLU A 147 8.64 41.65 1.32
N GLY A 148 8.99 42.71 2.06
CA GLY A 148 9.93 42.62 3.19
C GLY A 148 11.42 42.56 2.81
N SER A 149 12.26 42.00 3.69
CA SER A 149 13.70 41.82 3.46
C SER A 149 13.98 40.36 3.15
N ILE A 150 14.61 40.11 1.99
CA ILE A 150 15.00 38.76 1.57
C ILE A 150 15.94 38.11 2.58
N GLU A 151 16.85 38.87 3.20
CA GLU A 151 17.77 38.36 4.22
C GLU A 151 17.02 37.89 5.48
N GLU A 152 15.98 38.61 5.88
CA GLU A 152 15.13 38.22 7.00
C GLU A 152 14.35 36.93 6.67
N HIS A 153 13.78 36.85 5.48
CA HIS A 153 13.07 35.66 5.01
C HIS A 153 13.98 34.44 4.94
N LEU A 154 15.20 34.58 4.42
CA LEU A 154 16.19 33.50 4.41
C LEU A 154 16.57 33.06 5.83
N ALA A 155 16.70 33.99 6.78
CA ALA A 155 16.97 33.66 8.17
C ALA A 155 15.79 32.90 8.83
N VAL A 156 14.55 33.29 8.52
CA VAL A 156 13.33 32.58 8.94
C VAL A 156 13.30 31.18 8.34
N GLY A 157 13.47 31.07 7.02
CA GLY A 157 13.47 29.80 6.30
C GLY A 157 14.51 28.82 6.82
N LYS A 158 15.74 29.30 7.04
CA LYS A 158 16.82 28.52 7.65
C LYS A 158 16.41 27.97 9.02
N ARG A 159 15.85 28.82 9.89
CA ARG A 159 15.42 28.42 11.23
C ARG A 159 14.35 27.32 11.16
N ILE A 160 13.37 27.46 10.26
CA ILE A 160 12.31 26.47 10.08
C ILE A 160 12.89 25.16 9.54
N TYR A 161 13.71 25.22 8.48
CA TYR A 161 14.34 24.03 7.89
C TYR A 161 15.17 23.25 8.92
N VAL A 162 16.03 23.93 9.67
CA VAL A 162 16.89 23.30 10.68
C VAL A 162 16.08 22.64 11.78
N ARG A 163 15.01 23.30 12.25
CA ARG A 163 14.18 22.79 13.35
C ARG A 163 13.31 21.60 12.94
N ASN A 164 12.81 21.61 11.71
CA ASN A 164 11.69 20.77 11.30
C ASN A 164 12.03 19.77 10.20
N CYS A 165 12.91 20.13 9.27
CA CYS A 165 13.14 19.39 8.02
C CYS A 165 14.43 18.57 8.05
N VAL A 166 15.50 19.06 8.69
CA VAL A 166 16.80 18.38 8.81
C VAL A 166 16.72 16.93 9.32
N PRO A 167 15.88 16.57 10.30
CA PRO A 167 15.82 15.20 10.79
C PRO A 167 15.53 14.16 9.69
N CYS A 168 14.86 14.55 8.60
CA CYS A 168 14.57 13.71 7.46
C CYS A 168 15.39 14.08 6.21
N HIS A 169 15.51 15.38 5.90
CA HIS A 169 16.14 15.84 4.66
C HIS A 169 17.64 16.10 4.74
N GLY A 170 18.25 15.98 5.92
CA GLY A 170 19.68 16.22 6.14
C GLY A 170 20.01 17.71 6.30
N ASP A 171 21.17 18.01 6.89
CA ASP A 171 21.70 19.37 6.97
C ASP A 171 22.36 19.83 5.66
N LEU A 172 22.80 18.87 4.83
CA LEU A 172 23.32 19.09 3.48
C LEU A 172 22.25 19.11 2.38
N LEU A 173 20.95 19.02 2.74
CA LEU A 173 19.82 18.97 1.81
C LEU A 173 19.80 17.73 0.89
N ASP A 174 20.56 16.69 1.21
CA ASP A 174 20.82 15.49 0.39
C ASP A 174 19.83 14.32 0.64
N GLY A 175 18.82 14.55 1.46
CA GLY A 175 17.85 13.52 1.84
C GLY A 175 18.41 12.46 2.81
N GLN A 176 19.60 12.68 3.39
CA GLN A 176 20.27 11.75 4.31
C GLN A 176 20.11 12.14 5.79
N GLY A 177 18.94 12.68 6.17
CA GLY A 177 18.64 12.98 7.57
C GLY A 177 18.67 11.72 8.45
N HIS A 178 18.84 11.91 9.77
CA HIS A 178 18.95 10.81 10.73
C HIS A 178 17.82 9.77 10.62
N TYR A 179 16.61 10.20 10.29
CA TYR A 179 15.44 9.33 10.12
C TYR A 179 15.20 8.84 8.69
N ALA A 180 15.97 9.32 7.70
CA ALA A 180 15.79 8.96 6.28
C ALA A 180 15.74 7.43 6.02
N PRO A 181 16.61 6.59 6.63
CA PRO A 181 16.60 5.14 6.38
C PRO A 181 15.32 4.41 6.85
N ALA A 182 14.48 5.06 7.67
CA ALA A 182 13.22 4.49 8.14
C ALA A 182 12.08 4.60 7.11
N PHE A 183 12.28 5.34 6.01
CA PHE A 183 11.24 5.64 5.04
C PHE A 183 11.52 5.02 3.68
N ASN A 184 10.44 4.57 3.02
CA ASN A 184 10.44 4.12 1.64
C ASN A 184 9.22 4.75 0.94
N PRO A 185 9.40 5.81 0.13
CA PRO A 185 10.68 6.26 -0.41
C PRO A 185 11.49 7.03 0.64
N VAL A 186 12.80 7.09 0.43
CA VAL A 186 13.65 8.02 1.20
C VAL A 186 13.26 9.48 0.90
N PRO A 187 13.50 10.41 1.84
CA PRO A 187 13.30 11.83 1.59
C PRO A 187 14.02 12.33 0.34
N ALA A 188 13.46 13.34 -0.32
CA ALA A 188 14.03 13.91 -1.54
C ALA A 188 15.41 14.54 -1.30
N ASP A 189 16.33 14.28 -2.22
CA ASP A 189 17.63 14.92 -2.34
C ASP A 189 17.48 16.24 -3.13
N PHE A 190 17.53 17.37 -2.44
CA PHE A 190 17.37 18.69 -3.07
C PHE A 190 18.63 19.16 -3.79
N THR A 191 19.77 18.48 -3.62
CA THR A 191 21.02 18.81 -4.33
C THR A 191 21.05 18.26 -5.76
N SER A 192 20.16 17.30 -6.07
CA SER A 192 20.04 16.70 -7.39
C SER A 192 19.30 17.61 -8.37
N SER A 193 19.84 17.74 -9.59
CA SER A 193 19.22 18.48 -10.69
C SER A 193 17.88 17.91 -11.17
N GLY A 194 17.55 16.69 -10.76
CA GLY A 194 16.28 16.03 -11.07
C GLY A 194 15.15 16.38 -10.12
N ASN A 195 15.40 17.13 -9.04
CA ASN A 195 14.40 17.45 -8.02
C ASN A 195 14.05 18.94 -8.01
N LEU A 196 14.61 19.72 -7.08
CA LEU A 196 14.21 21.10 -6.80
C LEU A 196 14.11 22.01 -8.06
N PRO A 197 15.09 22.04 -9.00
CA PRO A 197 14.99 22.91 -10.18
C PRO A 197 13.94 22.47 -11.22
N GLN A 198 13.32 21.30 -11.08
CA GLN A 198 12.24 20.83 -11.95
C GLN A 198 10.85 21.30 -11.48
N LEU A 199 10.78 21.95 -10.32
CA LEU A 199 9.55 22.27 -9.60
C LEU A 199 9.33 23.78 -9.58
N THR A 200 8.07 24.20 -9.67
CA THR A 200 7.67 25.58 -9.37
C THR A 200 7.67 25.79 -7.85
N GLU A 201 7.82 27.02 -7.36
CA GLU A 201 7.73 27.29 -5.91
C GLU A 201 6.35 26.92 -5.35
N SER A 202 5.28 27.16 -6.10
CA SER A 202 3.92 26.74 -5.72
C SER A 202 3.77 25.22 -5.57
N TYR A 203 4.48 24.44 -6.38
CA TYR A 203 4.54 23.00 -6.20
C TYR A 203 5.18 22.63 -4.85
N VAL A 204 6.33 23.23 -4.54
CA VAL A 204 7.02 22.98 -3.26
C VAL A 204 6.17 23.42 -2.07
N PHE A 205 5.49 24.56 -2.19
CA PHE A 205 4.51 25.03 -1.20
C PHE A 205 3.42 24.00 -0.94
N TRP A 206 2.78 23.49 -1.99
CA TRP A 206 1.79 22.42 -1.87
C TRP A 206 2.36 21.17 -1.20
N ARG A 207 3.58 20.74 -1.56
CA ARG A 207 4.25 19.59 -0.94
C ARG A 207 4.48 19.79 0.56
N ILE A 208 4.87 21.00 1.00
CA ILE A 208 5.07 21.32 2.42
C ILE A 208 3.73 21.39 3.16
N VAL A 209 2.73 22.07 2.60
CA VAL A 209 1.39 22.22 3.18
C VAL A 209 0.76 20.86 3.46
N LYS A 210 0.73 19.97 2.46
CA LYS A 210 -0.01 18.68 2.54
C LYS A 210 0.84 17.49 2.98
N GLY A 211 2.16 17.50 2.75
CA GLY A 211 3.01 16.36 3.05
C GLY A 211 2.63 15.10 2.25
N GLY A 212 2.55 13.95 2.92
CA GLY A 212 2.03 12.70 2.34
C GLY A 212 0.51 12.57 2.23
N PRO A 213 -0.27 12.96 3.26
CA PRO A 213 -1.72 12.84 3.21
C PRO A 213 -2.34 13.59 2.03
N GLY A 214 -3.24 12.92 1.30
CA GLY A 214 -4.00 13.54 0.20
C GLY A 214 -3.26 13.65 -1.13
N LEU A 215 -2.15 12.92 -1.31
CA LEU A 215 -1.49 12.79 -2.61
C LEU A 215 -2.41 12.13 -3.66
N PRO A 216 -2.30 12.53 -4.94
CA PRO A 216 -3.01 11.87 -6.04
C PRO A 216 -2.67 10.37 -6.14
N ARG A 217 -3.59 9.57 -6.71
CA ARG A 217 -3.41 8.11 -6.80
C ARG A 217 -2.17 7.71 -7.60
N GLU A 218 -1.73 8.56 -8.51
CA GLU A 218 -0.53 8.42 -9.33
C GLU A 218 0.76 8.44 -8.48
N GLY A 219 0.70 9.03 -7.27
CA GLY A 219 1.75 8.98 -6.27
C GLY A 219 1.74 7.71 -5.40
N THR A 220 0.70 6.87 -5.46
CA THR A 220 0.62 5.64 -4.65
C THR A 220 1.52 4.53 -5.22
N PRO A 221 2.13 3.67 -4.38
CA PRO A 221 1.99 3.55 -2.92
C PRO A 221 2.94 4.45 -2.11
N TRP A 222 3.56 5.47 -2.70
CA TRP A 222 4.50 6.37 -2.04
C TRP A 222 3.77 7.41 -1.18
N ASP A 223 3.04 6.93 -0.17
CA ASP A 223 2.57 7.80 0.90
C ASP A 223 3.80 8.37 1.59
N SER A 224 4.21 9.57 1.15
CA SER A 224 5.34 10.28 1.73
C SER A 224 5.17 10.31 3.25
N ALA A 225 6.20 9.96 3.99
CA ALA A 225 6.17 10.08 5.44
C ALA A 225 6.26 11.55 5.92
N MET A 226 6.36 12.50 4.98
CA MET A 226 6.38 13.93 5.28
C MET A 226 5.06 14.35 5.94
N PRO A 227 5.11 14.99 7.12
CA PRO A 227 3.92 15.46 7.80
C PRO A 227 3.27 16.63 7.04
N ALA A 228 1.98 16.84 7.27
CA ALA A 228 1.26 18.02 6.77
C ALA A 228 1.61 19.24 7.65
N TRP A 229 2.43 20.15 7.12
CA TRP A 229 2.93 21.30 7.89
C TRP A 229 1.91 22.43 8.04
N GLU A 230 0.80 22.40 7.29
CA GLU A 230 -0.27 23.42 7.37
C GLU A 230 -0.90 23.57 8.76
N THR A 231 -0.74 22.56 9.62
CA THR A 231 -1.24 22.57 11.00
C THR A 231 -0.26 23.18 12.00
N ILE A 232 0.98 23.44 11.59
CA ILE A 232 2.09 23.84 12.47
C ILE A 232 2.70 25.17 12.01
N LEU A 233 2.88 25.36 10.70
CA LEU A 233 3.54 26.54 10.11
C LEU A 233 2.52 27.50 9.52
N GLU A 234 2.88 28.78 9.48
CA GLU A 234 2.15 29.81 8.71
C GLU A 234 2.61 29.84 7.24
N GLN A 235 1.82 30.47 6.35
CA GLN A 235 2.13 30.54 4.92
C GLN A 235 3.50 31.19 4.67
N ASP A 236 3.78 32.32 5.30
CA ASP A 236 5.06 33.04 5.16
C ASP A 236 6.24 32.20 5.66
N GLU A 237 6.05 31.37 6.69
CA GLU A 237 7.11 30.48 7.17
C GLU A 237 7.41 29.37 6.16
N ILE A 238 6.39 28.87 5.47
CA ILE A 238 6.54 27.90 4.39
C ILE A 238 7.24 28.55 3.20
N TRP A 239 6.80 29.73 2.76
CA TRP A 239 7.43 30.48 1.68
C TRP A 239 8.89 30.85 1.98
N ALA A 240 9.18 31.30 3.20
CA ALA A 240 10.54 31.57 3.64
C ALA A 240 11.42 30.30 3.61
N THR A 241 10.85 29.15 3.99
CA THR A 241 11.56 27.86 3.88
C THR A 241 11.89 27.53 2.43
N ILE A 242 10.97 27.80 1.49
CA ILE A 242 11.19 27.57 0.06
C ILE A 242 12.31 28.47 -0.47
N LEU A 243 12.30 29.76 -0.13
CA LEU A 243 13.38 30.69 -0.47
C LEU A 243 14.74 30.17 0.01
N TYR A 244 14.80 29.73 1.27
CA TYR A 244 16.02 29.16 1.84
C TYR A 244 16.49 27.91 1.09
N LEU A 245 15.59 27.01 0.67
CA LEU A 245 15.97 25.82 -0.09
C LEU A 245 16.66 26.21 -1.40
N TYR A 246 16.05 27.09 -2.20
CA TYR A 246 16.60 27.52 -3.49
C TYR A 246 17.90 28.31 -3.33
N ASP A 247 17.98 29.21 -2.35
CA ASP A 247 19.20 29.96 -2.02
C ASP A 247 20.36 29.03 -1.66
N GLN A 248 20.14 28.06 -0.76
CA GLN A 248 21.21 27.16 -0.31
C GLN A 248 21.66 26.17 -1.38
N THR A 249 20.76 25.69 -2.23
CA THR A 249 21.14 24.81 -3.34
C THR A 249 21.73 25.57 -4.52
N GLY A 250 21.53 26.89 -4.59
CA GLY A 250 21.90 27.72 -5.74
C GLY A 250 21.08 27.42 -7.00
N PHE A 251 19.91 26.79 -6.84
CA PHE A 251 19.03 26.46 -7.97
C PHE A 251 18.02 27.57 -8.18
N THR A 252 17.56 27.72 -9.41
CA THR A 252 16.43 28.59 -9.75
C THR A 252 15.16 27.74 -9.87
N PRO A 253 14.02 28.18 -9.33
CA PRO A 253 12.74 27.50 -9.54
C PRO A 253 12.38 27.42 -11.01
N ARG A 254 11.61 26.40 -11.38
CA ARG A 254 10.95 26.38 -12.68
C ARG A 254 9.90 27.48 -12.71
N THR A 255 9.94 28.32 -13.74
CA THR A 255 8.89 29.31 -14.00
C THR A 255 7.77 28.68 -14.82
N TRP A 256 6.58 29.27 -14.77
CA TRP A 256 5.51 28.91 -15.69
C TRP A 256 5.95 29.25 -17.12
N GLU A 257 5.56 28.43 -18.09
CA GLU A 257 5.68 28.80 -19.50
C GLU A 257 4.73 29.98 -19.71
N GLU A 258 5.26 31.17 -20.00
CA GLU A 258 4.44 32.22 -20.59
C GLU A 258 3.87 31.64 -21.88
N GLU A 259 2.54 31.58 -22.01
CA GLU A 259 1.90 31.28 -23.30
C GLU A 259 2.31 32.39 -24.27
N GLY A 260 3.44 32.19 -24.93
CA GLY A 260 3.95 33.11 -25.92
C GLY A 260 2.94 33.17 -27.06
N GLU A 261 2.29 34.32 -27.19
CA GLU A 261 1.79 34.82 -28.47
C GLU A 261 2.98 34.82 -29.45
N GLY A 262 3.10 33.76 -30.26
CA GLY A 262 4.32 33.50 -31.01
C GLY A 262 4.13 32.63 -32.24
N GLY A 263 3.36 33.15 -33.20
CA GLY A 263 3.69 33.03 -34.63
C GLY A 263 3.40 31.69 -35.33
N HIS A 264 2.19 31.56 -35.87
CA HIS A 264 2.04 30.91 -37.16
C HIS A 264 2.69 31.79 -38.23
N GLU A 265 3.89 31.44 -38.68
CA GLU A 265 4.40 31.78 -40.02
C GLU A 265 4.90 30.51 -40.71
#